data_AF-A0A852VMH6-F1
#
_entry.id   AF-A0A852VMH6-F1
#
_cell.length_a   1.000
_cell.length_b   1.000
_cell.length_c   1.000
_cell.angle_alpha   90.00
_cell.angle_beta   90.00
_cell.angle_gamma   90.00
#
_symmetry.space_group_name_H-M   'P 1'
#
loop_
_entity.id
_entity.type
_entity.pdbx_description
1 polymer ?
#
loop_
_entity_poly.entity_id
_entity_poly.type
_entity_poly.pdbx_seq_one_letter_code
_entity_poly.pdbx_strand_id
1 'polypeptide(L)'
;MSESPSLADVLVFPYLNHAASMFEEKYASREDLDNGMRFGCGLPRGPLTVIDELGLETVRDALDARFAETGDPRHQPNAAFERLIADGRTGKAAGKGFYTYEGDEVVADDLTPSTGGGGAAREVEAVGVVGSGTMATGMVEVFATSGFPVTYVARSQEKVDAVAAKIAKNLTRKVDKGRMEQADADAVLGRLTGSLERESLADVDLVVEAIAEEIGIKNQLFADLDRICKDGAVLATTTSSLSIADLAARTKRPQDVVGMHFFNPAPVMKLVEVIDQEHTGQDVLDTVVELCKRTRKVPVRCSDRAGFIVNALLFPYLNDAIKAHEAGSSLDEIDAAITAGYGYPMGPFALLDVVGNDVALAIEEELLAEFGHESLTPAPLLREVVAAGKLGRKTGEGFRSY
;
A
#
# COMPACT_ATOMS: atom_id res chain seq x y z
N MET A 1 27.31 21.45 -19.36
CA MET A 1 27.90 20.13 -19.08
C MET A 1 27.00 19.53 -18.02
N SER A 2 26.11 18.63 -18.39
CA SER A 2 25.27 17.92 -17.42
C SER A 2 26.21 17.13 -16.51
N GLU A 3 26.18 17.40 -15.20
CA GLU A 3 26.80 16.49 -14.24
C GLU A 3 26.17 15.11 -14.41
N SER A 4 26.97 14.04 -14.31
CA SER A 4 26.44 12.68 -14.32
C SER A 4 25.47 12.52 -13.14
N PRO A 5 24.31 11.88 -13.35
CA PRO A 5 23.30 11.71 -12.30
C PRO A 5 23.92 10.99 -11.09
N SER A 6 23.53 11.40 -9.88
CA SER A 6 24.01 10.75 -8.67
C SER A 6 23.49 9.31 -8.59
N LEU A 7 24.12 8.46 -7.77
CA LEU A 7 23.62 7.10 -7.51
C LEU A 7 22.16 7.11 -7.01
N ALA A 8 21.79 8.14 -6.24
CA ALA A 8 20.43 8.29 -5.75
C ALA A 8 19.46 8.60 -6.91
N ASP A 9 19.83 9.45 -7.86
CA ASP A 9 18.99 9.78 -9.03
C ASP A 9 18.80 8.58 -9.93
N VAL A 10 19.86 7.78 -10.15
CA VAL A 10 19.79 6.55 -10.94
C VAL A 10 18.78 5.56 -10.36
N LEU A 11 18.61 5.51 -9.04
CA LEU A 11 17.65 4.63 -8.37
C LEU A 11 16.25 5.24 -8.25
N VAL A 12 16.14 6.55 -8.06
CA VAL A 12 14.87 7.21 -7.78
C VAL A 12 14.12 7.60 -9.05
N PHE A 13 14.80 8.04 -10.10
CA PHE A 13 14.14 8.51 -11.32
C PHE A 13 13.29 7.44 -12.03
N PRO A 14 13.68 6.16 -12.13
CA PRO A 14 12.82 5.12 -12.68
C PRO A 14 11.53 4.95 -11.87
N TYR A 15 11.62 5.05 -10.54
CA TYR A 15 10.46 5.05 -9.65
C TYR A 15 9.56 6.27 -9.85
N LEU A 16 10.13 7.46 -10.01
CA LEU A 16 9.36 8.69 -10.33
C LEU A 16 8.67 8.56 -11.69
N ASN A 17 9.36 8.02 -12.68
CA ASN A 17 8.81 7.76 -14.01
C ASN A 17 7.62 6.80 -13.95
N HIS A 18 7.72 5.73 -13.17
CA HIS A 18 6.62 4.79 -12.97
C HIS A 18 5.40 5.47 -12.31
N ALA A 19 5.60 6.30 -11.29
CA ALA A 19 4.51 7.07 -10.69
C ALA A 19 3.84 8.03 -11.68
N ALA A 20 4.63 8.69 -12.55
CA ALA A 20 4.11 9.52 -13.63
C ALA A 20 3.27 8.71 -14.63
N SER A 21 3.67 7.48 -14.96
CA SER A 21 2.88 6.57 -15.79
C SER A 21 1.55 6.21 -15.15
N MET A 22 1.53 5.89 -13.85
CA MET A 22 0.28 5.59 -13.14
C MET A 22 -0.68 6.77 -13.16
N PHE A 23 -0.17 7.99 -13.02
CA PHE A 23 -1.00 9.19 -13.15
C PHE A 23 -1.54 9.37 -14.57
N GLU A 24 -0.69 9.17 -15.58
CA GLU A 24 -1.06 9.29 -17.00
C GLU A 24 -2.17 8.33 -17.40
N GLU A 25 -2.07 7.09 -16.93
CA GLU A 25 -3.04 6.02 -17.17
C GLU A 25 -4.35 6.23 -16.39
N LYS A 26 -4.44 7.28 -15.57
CA LYS A 26 -5.55 7.56 -14.66
C LYS A 26 -5.79 6.43 -13.66
N TYR A 27 -4.74 5.70 -13.32
CA TYR A 27 -4.80 4.58 -12.39
C TYR A 27 -5.10 5.03 -10.95
N ALA A 28 -4.52 6.17 -10.56
CA ALA A 28 -4.75 6.81 -9.27
C ALA A 28 -4.58 8.33 -9.42
N SER A 29 -5.20 9.10 -8.52
CA SER A 29 -4.98 10.54 -8.50
C SER A 29 -3.54 10.88 -8.09
N ARG A 30 -3.10 12.09 -8.43
CA ARG A 30 -1.79 12.60 -8.02
C ARG A 30 -1.63 12.63 -6.49
N GLU A 31 -2.68 13.02 -5.77
CA GLU A 31 -2.72 13.00 -4.31
C GLU A 31 -2.67 11.58 -3.74
N ASP A 32 -3.36 10.62 -4.36
CA ASP A 32 -3.38 9.22 -3.91
C ASP A 32 -2.02 8.54 -4.12
N LEU A 33 -1.36 8.79 -5.25
CA LEU A 33 0.00 8.30 -5.52
C LEU A 33 1.00 8.85 -4.50
N ASP A 34 0.94 10.16 -4.25
CA ASP A 34 1.83 10.81 -3.28
C ASP A 34 1.55 10.35 -1.85
N ASN A 35 0.29 10.28 -1.44
CA ASN A 35 -0.08 9.82 -0.11
C ASN A 35 0.21 8.32 0.08
N GLY A 36 0.08 7.51 -0.97
CA GLY A 36 0.45 6.09 -0.95
C GLY A 36 1.90 5.92 -0.53
N MET A 37 2.82 6.62 -1.19
CA MET A 37 4.24 6.50 -0.86
C MET A 37 4.61 7.18 0.46
N ARG A 38 4.01 8.33 0.78
CA ARG A 38 4.25 9.03 2.06
C ARG A 38 3.79 8.24 3.28
N PHE A 39 2.59 7.67 3.25
CA PHE A 39 2.02 6.98 4.41
C PHE A 39 2.27 5.47 4.41
N GLY A 40 2.52 4.87 3.25
CA GLY A 40 2.86 3.45 3.09
C GLY A 40 4.34 3.17 3.34
N CYS A 41 5.23 4.01 2.80
CA CYS A 41 6.68 3.85 2.94
C CYS A 41 7.31 4.86 3.91
N GLY A 42 6.54 5.80 4.45
CA GLY A 42 7.06 6.84 5.36
C GLY A 42 7.90 7.90 4.64
N LEU A 43 7.74 8.06 3.32
CA LEU A 43 8.52 9.04 2.58
C LEU A 43 8.16 10.47 3.00
N PRO A 44 9.14 11.40 3.05
CA PRO A 44 8.86 12.79 3.43
C PRO A 44 7.96 13.50 2.41
N ARG A 45 8.10 13.15 1.13
CA ARG A 45 7.40 13.72 -0.03
C ARG A 45 6.97 12.59 -0.96
N GLY A 46 5.88 12.80 -1.69
CA GLY A 46 5.41 11.84 -2.69
C GLY A 46 6.17 11.97 -4.01
N PRO A 47 6.15 10.95 -4.89
CA PRO A 47 6.90 10.94 -6.13
C PRO A 47 6.58 12.13 -7.04
N LEU A 48 5.32 12.49 -7.24
CA LEU A 48 4.95 13.57 -8.15
C LEU A 48 5.34 14.94 -7.60
N THR A 49 5.23 15.12 -6.27
CA THR A 49 5.79 16.28 -5.58
C THR A 49 7.31 16.39 -5.80
N VAL A 50 8.04 15.28 -5.70
CA VAL A 50 9.50 15.27 -5.93
C VAL A 50 9.85 15.65 -7.37
N ILE A 51 9.09 15.17 -8.35
CA ILE A 51 9.27 15.58 -9.74
C ILE A 51 9.11 17.09 -9.89
N ASP A 52 8.07 17.68 -9.29
CA ASP A 52 7.82 19.12 -9.36
C ASP A 52 8.93 19.94 -8.68
N GLU A 53 9.49 19.45 -7.58
CA GLU A 53 10.60 20.11 -6.88
C GLU A 53 11.91 20.07 -7.68
N LEU A 54 12.19 18.97 -8.39
CA LEU A 54 13.37 18.82 -9.24
C LEU A 54 13.24 19.56 -10.59
N GLY A 55 12.00 19.69 -11.08
CA GLY A 55 11.68 20.16 -12.41
C GLY A 55 11.51 19.02 -13.41
N LEU A 56 10.43 19.04 -14.18
CA LEU A 56 10.05 17.97 -15.10
C LEU A 56 11.08 17.76 -16.20
N GLU A 57 11.66 18.85 -16.72
CA GLU A 57 12.71 18.80 -17.75
C GLU A 57 13.97 18.10 -17.23
N THR A 58 14.39 18.40 -16.00
CA THR A 58 15.54 17.76 -15.35
C THR A 58 15.36 16.24 -15.26
N VAL A 59 14.19 15.79 -14.80
CA VAL A 59 13.90 14.36 -14.64
C VAL A 59 13.80 13.68 -16.00
N ARG A 60 13.08 14.29 -16.97
CA ARG A 60 12.93 13.78 -18.33
C ARG A 60 14.27 13.64 -19.04
N ASP A 61 15.10 14.68 -19.04
CA ASP A 61 16.40 14.69 -19.73
C ASP A 61 17.35 13.62 -19.15
N ALA A 62 17.35 13.44 -17.83
CA ALA A 62 18.16 12.43 -17.16
C ALA A 62 17.69 11.00 -17.47
N LEU A 63 16.37 10.78 -17.49
CA LEU A 63 15.77 9.51 -17.90
C LEU A 63 16.10 9.19 -19.36
N ASP A 64 15.93 10.14 -20.29
CA ASP A 64 16.28 9.98 -21.71
C ASP A 64 17.75 9.63 -21.91
N ALA A 65 18.66 10.34 -21.23
CA ALA A 65 20.09 10.05 -21.28
C ALA A 65 20.37 8.63 -20.79
N ARG A 66 19.73 8.21 -19.69
CA ARG A 66 19.88 6.86 -19.15
C ARG A 66 19.30 5.79 -20.06
N PHE A 67 18.15 6.06 -20.69
CA PHE A 67 17.55 5.15 -21.65
C PHE A 67 18.43 4.94 -22.89
N ALA A 68 19.07 6.02 -23.38
CA ALA A 68 20.02 5.92 -24.48
C ALA A 68 21.25 5.07 -24.14
N GLU A 69 21.66 5.03 -22.87
CA GLU A 69 22.77 4.19 -22.39
C GLU A 69 22.37 2.72 -22.17
N THR A 70 21.23 2.46 -21.53
CA THR A 70 20.90 1.13 -21.04
C THR A 70 19.88 0.38 -21.90
N GLY A 71 19.05 1.10 -22.66
CA GLY A 71 17.90 0.54 -23.37
C GLY A 71 16.79 -0.02 -22.47
N ASP A 72 16.86 0.21 -21.15
CA ASP A 72 15.87 -0.30 -20.18
C ASP A 72 14.57 0.53 -20.28
N PRO A 73 13.42 -0.08 -20.65
CA PRO A 73 12.16 0.65 -20.83
C PRO A 73 11.73 1.49 -19.62
N ARG A 74 12.16 1.16 -18.40
CA ARG A 74 11.83 1.97 -17.21
C ARG A 74 12.50 3.34 -17.19
N HIS A 75 13.59 3.49 -17.93
CA HIS A 75 14.26 4.78 -18.13
C HIS A 75 13.63 5.59 -19.25
N GLN A 76 12.78 5.00 -20.10
CA GLN A 76 12.11 5.76 -21.16
C GLN A 76 11.14 6.76 -20.52
N PRO A 77 11.32 8.08 -20.71
CA PRO A 77 10.45 9.05 -20.06
C PRO A 77 9.00 8.88 -20.49
N ASN A 78 8.10 8.96 -19.51
CA ASN A 78 6.67 8.90 -19.77
C ASN A 78 6.18 10.09 -20.62
N ALA A 79 5.19 9.85 -21.48
CA ALA A 79 4.58 10.89 -22.32
C ALA A 79 3.98 12.06 -21.52
N ALA A 80 3.62 11.85 -20.25
CA ALA A 80 3.15 12.89 -19.33
C ALA A 80 4.16 14.03 -19.18
N PHE A 81 5.46 13.75 -19.17
CA PHE A 81 6.50 14.78 -19.07
C PHE A 81 6.40 15.74 -20.25
N GLU A 82 6.43 15.23 -21.48
CA GLU A 82 6.36 16.04 -22.71
C GLU A 82 5.09 16.88 -22.77
N ARG A 83 3.93 16.28 -22.44
CA ARG A 83 2.66 17.01 -22.44
C ARG A 83 2.65 18.14 -21.41
N LEU A 84 3.04 17.85 -20.17
CA LEU A 84 3.04 18.84 -19.09
C LEU A 84 4.03 19.98 -19.39
N ILE A 85 5.23 19.65 -19.90
CA ILE A 85 6.23 20.65 -20.31
C ILE A 85 5.68 21.53 -21.45
N ALA A 86 5.03 20.94 -22.46
CA ALA A 86 4.43 21.68 -23.56
C ALA A 86 3.30 22.64 -23.09
N ASP A 87 2.58 22.27 -22.03
CA ASP A 87 1.57 23.10 -21.37
C ASP A 87 2.17 24.16 -20.43
N GLY A 88 3.51 24.30 -20.38
CA GLY A 88 4.22 25.22 -19.50
C GLY A 88 4.24 24.81 -18.03
N ARG A 89 3.90 23.55 -17.73
CA ARG A 89 3.90 22.97 -16.39
C ARG A 89 5.23 22.29 -16.11
N THR A 90 6.28 23.06 -15.82
CA THR A 90 7.65 22.54 -15.70
C THR A 90 8.09 22.25 -14.26
N GLY A 91 7.25 22.52 -13.27
CA GLY A 91 7.49 22.18 -11.87
C GLY A 91 7.19 23.33 -10.90
N LYS A 92 7.56 23.12 -9.63
CA LYS A 92 7.30 24.06 -8.53
C LYS A 92 7.94 25.44 -8.76
N ALA A 93 9.14 25.49 -9.33
CA ALA A 93 9.83 26.75 -9.63
C ALA A 93 9.06 27.63 -10.64
N ALA A 94 8.26 27.02 -11.53
CA ALA A 94 7.38 27.72 -12.47
C ALA A 94 5.99 28.03 -11.88
N GLY A 95 5.73 27.62 -10.63
CA GLY A 95 4.41 27.70 -9.99
C GLY A 95 3.43 26.62 -10.44
N LYS A 96 3.82 25.74 -11.39
CA LYS A 96 2.96 24.67 -11.89
C LYS A 96 3.77 23.53 -12.50
N GLY A 97 3.51 22.31 -12.04
CA GLY A 97 4.01 21.03 -12.55
C GLY A 97 2.86 20.02 -12.55
N PHE A 98 3.02 18.82 -11.97
CA PHE A 98 1.91 17.93 -11.62
C PHE A 98 0.91 18.61 -10.66
N TYR A 99 1.41 19.48 -9.78
CA TYR A 99 0.64 20.36 -8.90
C TYR A 99 0.68 21.82 -9.34
N THR A 100 -0.30 22.61 -8.87
CA THR A 100 -0.27 24.07 -8.94
C THR A 100 0.17 24.63 -7.58
N TYR A 101 1.01 25.66 -7.58
CA TYR A 101 1.65 26.20 -6.39
C TYR A 101 1.42 27.70 -6.23
N GLU A 102 1.15 28.13 -5.00
CA GLU A 102 1.25 29.54 -4.57
C GLU A 102 2.38 29.67 -3.55
N GLY A 103 3.55 30.11 -4.03
CA GLY A 103 4.78 30.05 -3.23
C GLY A 103 5.23 28.60 -3.03
N ASP A 104 5.32 28.17 -1.77
CA ASP A 104 5.70 26.80 -1.42
C ASP A 104 4.53 25.84 -1.23
N GLU A 105 3.30 26.37 -1.19
CA GLU A 105 2.08 25.62 -0.90
C GLU A 105 1.41 25.11 -2.17
N VAL A 106 0.97 23.85 -2.12
CA VAL A 106 0.11 23.26 -3.16
C VAL A 106 -1.29 23.86 -3.04
N VAL A 107 -1.84 24.37 -4.13
CA VAL A 107 -3.20 24.88 -4.22
C VAL A 107 -4.07 24.00 -5.12
N ALA A 108 -5.38 24.03 -4.85
CA ALA A 108 -6.34 23.27 -5.63
C ALA A 108 -6.41 23.77 -7.08
N ASP A 109 -6.52 22.85 -8.02
CA ASP A 109 -6.67 23.11 -9.45
C ASP A 109 -7.70 22.15 -10.08
N ASP A 110 -7.86 22.21 -11.41
CA ASP A 110 -8.82 21.38 -12.14
C ASP A 110 -8.54 19.86 -12.04
N LEU A 111 -7.34 19.47 -11.59
CA LEU A 111 -6.94 18.09 -11.38
C LEU A 111 -7.01 17.68 -9.91
N THR A 112 -7.28 18.60 -8.99
CA THR A 112 -7.53 18.26 -7.59
C THR A 112 -8.84 17.47 -7.52
N PRO A 113 -8.82 16.23 -6.99
CA PRO A 113 -10.03 15.44 -6.83
C PRO A 113 -11.06 16.25 -6.05
N SER A 114 -12.28 16.34 -6.59
CA SER A 114 -13.36 17.01 -5.88
C SER A 114 -13.55 16.33 -4.52
N THR A 115 -13.55 17.12 -3.44
CA THR A 115 -13.79 16.63 -2.07
C THR A 115 -15.22 16.09 -1.85
N GLY A 116 -16.00 15.96 -2.91
CA GLY A 116 -17.42 15.62 -2.92
C GLY A 116 -17.70 14.14 -2.70
N GLY A 117 -17.45 13.63 -1.50
CA GLY A 117 -18.16 12.47 -0.92
C GLY A 117 -19.57 12.87 -0.47
N GLY A 118 -20.32 13.55 -1.33
CA GLY A 118 -21.57 14.24 -0.99
C GLY A 118 -22.83 13.38 -1.09
N GLY A 119 -22.74 12.09 -1.42
CA GLY A 119 -23.92 11.26 -1.60
C GLY A 119 -23.69 9.78 -1.30
N ALA A 120 -24.41 9.29 -0.29
CA ALA A 120 -24.78 7.87 -0.12
C ALA A 120 -23.75 6.89 0.43
N ALA A 121 -22.70 7.31 1.17
CA ALA A 121 -21.97 6.36 2.02
C ALA A 121 -22.93 5.61 2.95
N ARG A 122 -22.79 4.29 3.03
CA ARG A 122 -23.58 3.41 3.89
C ARG A 122 -23.13 3.60 5.34
N GLU A 123 -24.08 3.52 6.26
CA GLU A 123 -23.75 3.57 7.67
C GLU A 123 -23.04 2.28 8.11
N VAL A 124 -21.95 2.43 8.87
CA VAL A 124 -21.19 1.32 9.46
C VAL A 124 -21.27 1.47 10.97
N GLU A 125 -22.02 0.56 11.60
CA GLU A 125 -22.17 0.45 13.04
C GLU A 125 -21.36 -0.74 13.59
N ALA A 126 -21.25 -1.85 12.86
CA ALA A 126 -20.52 -3.05 13.25
C ALA A 126 -19.62 -3.60 12.13
N VAL A 127 -18.44 -4.10 12.51
CA VAL A 127 -17.43 -4.61 11.56
C VAL A 127 -17.13 -6.09 11.81
N GLY A 128 -17.01 -6.86 10.74
CA GLY A 128 -16.54 -8.23 10.72
C GLY A 128 -15.09 -8.35 10.27
N VAL A 129 -14.32 -9.28 10.84
CA VAL A 129 -12.98 -9.65 10.33
C VAL A 129 -12.86 -11.17 10.23
N VAL A 130 -12.50 -11.69 9.06
CA VAL A 130 -12.28 -13.13 8.87
C VAL A 130 -10.79 -13.42 8.86
N GLY A 131 -10.29 -14.10 9.88
CA GLY A 131 -8.88 -14.42 10.04
C GLY A 131 -8.38 -14.18 11.46
N SER A 132 -7.26 -14.81 11.79
CA SER A 132 -6.62 -14.70 13.11
C SER A 132 -5.12 -14.44 13.02
N GLY A 133 -4.64 -14.07 11.84
CA GLY A 133 -3.23 -13.75 11.58
C GLY A 133 -2.84 -12.40 12.18
N THR A 134 -1.59 -11.99 11.95
CA THR A 134 -1.09 -10.67 12.41
C THR A 134 -1.89 -9.52 11.83
N MET A 135 -2.20 -9.57 10.53
CA MET A 135 -2.99 -8.52 9.86
C MET A 135 -4.41 -8.46 10.43
N ALA A 136 -5.12 -9.60 10.45
CA ALA A 136 -6.47 -9.70 11.01
C ALA A 136 -6.54 -9.17 12.46
N THR A 137 -5.61 -9.60 13.32
CA THR A 137 -5.54 -9.11 14.72
C THR A 137 -5.34 -7.59 14.79
N GLY A 138 -4.49 -7.05 13.91
CA GLY A 138 -4.23 -5.62 13.84
C GLY A 138 -5.46 -4.81 13.39
N MET A 139 -6.22 -5.31 12.40
CA MET A 139 -7.47 -4.69 11.97
C MET A 139 -8.53 -4.74 13.07
N VAL A 140 -8.68 -5.89 13.76
CA VAL A 140 -9.59 -6.00 14.92
C VAL A 140 -9.23 -4.96 15.99
N GLU A 141 -7.94 -4.78 16.32
CA GLU A 141 -7.50 -3.73 17.25
C GLU A 141 -7.84 -2.33 16.74
N VAL A 142 -7.62 -2.04 15.46
CA VAL A 142 -7.92 -0.73 14.85
C VAL A 142 -9.40 -0.39 14.93
N PHE A 143 -10.29 -1.29 14.50
CA PHE A 143 -11.73 -1.05 14.52
C PHE A 143 -12.25 -0.91 15.96
N ALA A 144 -11.87 -1.82 16.87
CA ALA A 144 -12.33 -1.77 18.26
C ALA A 144 -11.82 -0.53 19.02
N THR A 145 -10.59 -0.09 18.77
CA THR A 145 -10.02 1.16 19.32
C THR A 145 -10.74 2.40 18.77
N SER A 146 -11.33 2.29 17.59
CA SER A 146 -12.08 3.38 16.94
C SER A 146 -13.57 3.39 17.32
N GLY A 147 -13.98 2.52 18.25
CA GLY A 147 -15.32 2.52 18.82
C GLY A 147 -16.30 1.52 18.23
N PHE A 148 -15.91 0.75 17.20
CA PHE A 148 -16.78 -0.22 16.55
C PHE A 148 -16.85 -1.53 17.35
N PRO A 149 -18.06 -2.12 17.55
CA PRO A 149 -18.21 -3.54 17.80
C PRO A 149 -17.55 -4.35 16.67
N VAL A 150 -16.74 -5.34 17.05
CA VAL A 150 -16.01 -6.17 16.09
C VAL A 150 -16.31 -7.65 16.32
N THR A 151 -16.89 -8.30 15.32
CA THR A 151 -16.99 -9.76 15.26
C THR A 151 -15.82 -10.32 14.46
N TYR A 152 -15.02 -11.21 15.03
CA TYR A 152 -13.91 -11.83 14.30
C TYR A 152 -14.01 -13.37 14.30
N VAL A 153 -13.75 -13.95 13.14
CA VAL A 153 -13.91 -15.40 12.91
C VAL A 153 -12.55 -16.07 12.76
N ALA A 154 -12.32 -17.12 13.53
CA ALA A 154 -11.11 -17.94 13.46
C ALA A 154 -11.43 -19.44 13.37
N ARG A 155 -10.43 -20.24 12.97
CA ARG A 155 -10.61 -21.69 12.72
C ARG A 155 -10.66 -22.56 13.97
N SER A 156 -10.30 -22.03 15.15
CA SER A 156 -10.32 -22.77 16.41
C SER A 156 -10.44 -21.82 17.60
N GLN A 157 -10.93 -22.33 18.73
CA GLN A 157 -11.07 -21.53 19.96
C GLN A 157 -9.72 -20.95 20.41
N GLU A 158 -8.64 -21.74 20.32
CA GLU A 158 -7.28 -21.28 20.61
C GLU A 158 -6.90 -20.03 19.78
N LYS A 159 -7.26 -20.00 18.49
CA LYS A 159 -7.00 -18.84 17.63
C LYS A 159 -7.90 -17.66 17.99
N VAL A 160 -9.14 -17.90 18.39
CA VAL A 160 -10.04 -16.85 18.89
C VAL A 160 -9.44 -16.18 20.13
N ASP A 161 -9.03 -16.99 21.10
CA ASP A 161 -8.45 -16.52 22.36
C ASP A 161 -7.12 -15.81 22.14
N ALA A 162 -6.29 -16.30 21.20
CA ALA A 162 -5.01 -15.69 20.86
C ALA A 162 -5.14 -14.26 20.29
N VAL A 163 -6.18 -13.98 19.50
CA VAL A 163 -6.46 -12.63 18.98
C VAL A 163 -6.77 -11.69 20.15
N ALA A 164 -7.73 -12.04 21.00
CA ALA A 164 -8.11 -11.23 22.17
C ALA A 164 -6.92 -11.02 23.12
N ALA A 165 -6.16 -12.07 23.41
CA ALA A 165 -4.98 -12.00 24.28
C ALA A 165 -3.88 -11.08 23.72
N LYS A 166 -3.64 -11.12 22.39
CA LYS A 166 -2.65 -10.26 21.74
C LYS A 166 -3.06 -8.79 21.78
N ILE A 167 -4.35 -8.51 21.56
CA ILE A 167 -4.91 -7.15 21.67
C ILE A 167 -4.81 -6.66 23.12
N ALA A 168 -5.27 -7.44 24.09
CA ALA A 168 -5.16 -7.10 25.52
C ALA A 168 -3.71 -6.75 25.90
N LYS A 169 -2.74 -7.58 25.49
CA LYS A 169 -1.31 -7.32 25.72
C LYS A 169 -0.83 -6.00 25.10
N ASN A 170 -1.30 -5.65 23.90
CA ASN A 170 -0.94 -4.39 23.25
C ASN A 170 -1.55 -3.19 23.98
N LEU A 171 -2.80 -3.29 24.44
CA LEU A 171 -3.49 -2.26 25.20
C LEU A 171 -2.84 -2.06 26.57
N THR A 172 -2.51 -3.13 27.31
CA THR A 172 -1.76 -3.04 28.58
C THR A 172 -0.45 -2.28 28.40
N ARG A 173 0.31 -2.55 27.33
CA ARG A 173 1.55 -1.80 27.05
C ARG A 173 1.30 -0.31 26.77
N LYS A 174 0.13 0.08 26.24
CA LYS A 174 -0.24 1.48 26.05
C LYS A 174 -0.61 2.13 27.39
N VAL A 175 -1.33 1.41 28.25
CA VAL A 175 -1.68 1.83 29.63
C VAL A 175 -0.42 2.01 30.48
N ASP A 176 0.48 1.03 30.50
CA ASP A 176 1.74 1.08 31.25
C ASP A 176 2.64 2.25 30.83
N LYS A 177 2.53 2.68 29.56
CA LYS A 177 3.26 3.83 29.01
C LYS A 177 2.51 5.17 29.19
N GLY A 178 1.37 5.18 29.87
CA GLY A 178 0.54 6.37 30.08
C GLY A 178 -0.07 6.93 28.79
N ARG A 179 -0.20 6.11 27.74
CA ARG A 179 -0.75 6.52 26.43
C ARG A 179 -2.25 6.23 26.28
N MET A 180 -2.86 5.59 27.28
CA MET A 180 -4.26 5.16 27.32
C MET A 180 -4.67 4.93 28.78
N GLU A 181 -5.93 5.17 29.12
CA GLU A 181 -6.48 4.83 30.45
C GLU A 181 -6.94 3.36 30.50
N GLN A 182 -6.92 2.74 31.70
CA GLN A 182 -7.39 1.36 31.86
C GLN A 182 -8.86 1.19 31.44
N ALA A 183 -9.71 2.18 31.75
CA ALA A 183 -11.12 2.16 31.37
C ALA A 183 -11.31 2.14 29.83
N ASP A 184 -10.47 2.86 29.09
CA ASP A 184 -10.49 2.84 27.63
C ASP A 184 -10.06 1.47 27.09
N ALA A 185 -9.02 0.87 27.68
CA ALA A 185 -8.57 -0.47 27.30
C ALA A 185 -9.66 -1.53 27.53
N ASP A 186 -10.33 -1.48 28.68
CA ASP A 186 -11.43 -2.38 29.01
C ASP A 186 -12.62 -2.19 28.05
N ALA A 187 -12.94 -0.95 27.68
CA ALA A 187 -13.98 -0.64 26.70
C ALA A 187 -13.64 -1.18 25.29
N VAL A 188 -12.37 -1.14 24.88
CA VAL A 188 -11.92 -1.75 23.61
C VAL A 188 -12.11 -3.26 23.64
N LEU A 189 -11.70 -3.93 24.72
CA LEU A 189 -11.87 -5.37 24.86
C LEU A 189 -13.35 -5.78 24.90
N GLY A 190 -14.20 -4.96 25.54
CA GLY A 190 -15.64 -5.18 25.59
C GLY A 190 -16.37 -5.10 24.24
N ARG A 191 -15.72 -4.57 23.19
CA ARG A 191 -16.26 -4.53 21.82
C ARG A 191 -15.94 -5.79 21.00
N LEU A 192 -15.11 -6.69 21.52
CA LEU A 192 -14.62 -7.85 20.78
C LEU A 192 -15.55 -9.05 20.95
N THR A 193 -16.03 -9.60 19.83
CA THR A 193 -16.79 -10.85 19.79
C THR A 193 -16.06 -11.86 18.90
N GLY A 194 -15.43 -12.86 19.51
CA GLY A 194 -14.77 -13.94 18.77
C GLY A 194 -15.72 -15.09 18.46
N SER A 195 -15.67 -15.62 17.23
CA SER A 195 -16.51 -16.74 16.80
C SER A 195 -15.73 -17.79 16.00
N LEU A 196 -16.27 -19.01 15.97
CA LEU A 196 -15.84 -20.11 15.09
C LEU A 196 -16.73 -20.23 13.84
N GLU A 197 -17.91 -19.62 13.88
CA GLU A 197 -18.94 -19.73 12.85
C GLU A 197 -18.98 -18.45 12.02
N ARG A 198 -19.00 -18.61 10.69
CA ARG A 198 -19.07 -17.46 9.76
C ARG A 198 -20.42 -16.77 9.85
N GLU A 199 -21.46 -17.52 10.22
CA GLU A 199 -22.84 -17.07 10.44
C GLU A 199 -22.93 -15.94 11.47
N SER A 200 -21.96 -15.80 12.38
CA SER A 200 -21.88 -14.66 13.30
C SER A 200 -21.63 -13.30 12.60
N LEU A 201 -21.34 -13.31 11.30
CA LEU A 201 -21.16 -12.12 10.47
C LEU A 201 -22.45 -11.69 9.75
N ALA A 202 -23.60 -12.33 10.02
CA ALA A 202 -24.83 -12.04 9.28
C ALA A 202 -25.28 -10.56 9.40
N ASP A 203 -25.11 -9.96 10.57
CA ASP A 203 -25.67 -8.64 10.88
C ASP A 203 -24.67 -7.47 10.77
N VAL A 204 -23.40 -7.73 10.44
CA VAL A 204 -22.38 -6.66 10.34
C VAL A 204 -22.56 -5.84 9.05
N ASP A 205 -22.11 -4.58 9.06
CA ASP A 205 -22.24 -3.67 7.92
C ASP A 205 -21.08 -3.75 6.94
N LEU A 206 -19.91 -4.19 7.43
CA LEU A 206 -18.71 -4.36 6.61
C LEU A 206 -17.91 -5.55 7.14
N VAL A 207 -17.45 -6.43 6.26
CA VAL A 207 -16.54 -7.54 6.59
C VAL A 207 -15.20 -7.32 5.88
N VAL A 208 -14.09 -7.51 6.58
CA VAL A 208 -12.75 -7.56 5.96
C VAL A 208 -12.16 -8.97 6.05
N GLU A 209 -11.88 -9.55 4.89
CA GLU A 209 -11.18 -10.83 4.76
C GLU A 209 -9.67 -10.65 4.92
N ALA A 210 -9.06 -11.45 5.82
CA ALA A 210 -7.61 -11.53 6.08
C ALA A 210 -7.16 -12.97 6.42
N ILE A 211 -7.49 -13.90 5.53
CA ILE A 211 -7.09 -15.30 5.58
C ILE A 211 -5.84 -15.54 4.70
N ALA A 212 -5.51 -16.81 4.45
CA ALA A 212 -4.36 -17.16 3.62
C ALA A 212 -4.50 -16.61 2.20
N GLU A 213 -3.37 -16.21 1.61
CA GLU A 213 -3.28 -15.62 0.27
C GLU A 213 -3.39 -16.70 -0.81
N GLU A 214 -4.52 -17.39 -0.84
CA GLU A 214 -4.83 -18.43 -1.83
C GLU A 214 -6.20 -18.21 -2.44
N ILE A 215 -6.23 -18.07 -3.77
CA ILE A 215 -7.43 -17.70 -4.52
C ILE A 215 -8.59 -18.68 -4.30
N GLY A 216 -8.30 -19.99 -4.21
CA GLY A 216 -9.33 -21.01 -3.97
C GLY A 216 -10.04 -20.84 -2.63
N ILE A 217 -9.27 -20.50 -1.58
CA ILE A 217 -9.80 -20.34 -0.22
C ILE A 217 -10.59 -19.02 -0.12
N LYS A 218 -10.08 -17.94 -0.71
CA LYS A 218 -10.78 -16.65 -0.71
C LYS A 218 -12.05 -16.69 -1.56
N ASN A 219 -12.03 -17.33 -2.73
CA ASN A 219 -13.22 -17.52 -3.56
C ASN A 219 -14.34 -18.23 -2.78
N GLN A 220 -14.01 -19.29 -2.04
CA GLN A 220 -14.99 -19.98 -1.21
C GLN A 220 -15.52 -19.08 -0.10
N LEU A 221 -14.66 -18.29 0.54
CA LEU A 221 -15.07 -17.36 1.58
C LEU A 221 -15.99 -16.26 1.03
N PHE A 222 -15.68 -15.65 -0.12
CA PHE A 222 -16.53 -14.61 -0.71
C PHE A 222 -17.91 -15.15 -1.11
N ALA A 223 -18.00 -16.38 -1.61
CA ALA A 223 -19.29 -17.04 -1.85
C ALA A 223 -20.08 -17.29 -0.55
N ASP A 224 -19.40 -17.62 0.55
CA ASP A 224 -20.04 -17.76 1.86
C ASP A 224 -20.51 -16.40 2.42
N LEU A 225 -19.68 -15.36 2.34
CA LEU A 225 -20.02 -14.00 2.77
C LEU A 225 -21.20 -13.45 1.96
N ASP A 226 -21.24 -13.70 0.65
CA ASP A 226 -22.37 -13.38 -0.23
C ASP A 226 -23.68 -13.93 0.32
N ARG A 227 -23.67 -15.19 0.77
CA ARG A 227 -24.85 -15.88 1.33
C ARG A 227 -25.19 -15.46 2.77
N ILE A 228 -24.18 -15.16 3.59
CA ILE A 228 -24.34 -14.98 5.05
C ILE A 228 -24.68 -13.54 5.41
N CYS A 229 -23.91 -12.58 4.90
CA CYS A 229 -24.02 -11.19 5.33
C CYS A 229 -25.29 -10.55 4.75
N LYS A 230 -25.96 -9.72 5.55
CA LYS A 230 -27.16 -8.98 5.14
C LYS A 230 -26.97 -8.19 3.85
N ASP A 231 -28.08 -7.90 3.18
CA ASP A 231 -28.10 -7.02 2.01
C ASP A 231 -27.53 -5.64 2.37
N GLY A 232 -26.73 -5.08 1.47
CA GLY A 232 -26.06 -3.80 1.69
C GLY A 232 -24.78 -3.86 2.52
N ALA A 233 -24.41 -5.01 3.12
CA ALA A 233 -23.11 -5.17 3.76
C ALA A 233 -21.98 -5.08 2.73
N VAL A 234 -20.90 -4.36 3.07
CA VAL A 234 -19.68 -4.26 2.25
C VAL A 234 -18.80 -5.47 2.48
N LEU A 235 -18.33 -6.09 1.40
CA LEU A 235 -17.43 -7.25 1.44
C LEU A 235 -16.03 -6.82 0.98
N ALA A 236 -15.12 -6.65 1.94
CA ALA A 236 -13.77 -6.19 1.69
C ALA A 236 -12.73 -7.31 1.82
N THR A 237 -11.62 -7.20 1.11
CA THR A 237 -10.41 -8.03 1.29
C THR A 237 -9.18 -7.17 1.51
N THR A 238 -8.25 -7.63 2.35
CA THR A 238 -6.91 -7.03 2.47
C THR A 238 -5.84 -7.82 1.70
N THR A 239 -6.22 -8.55 0.64
CA THR A 239 -5.26 -9.15 -0.30
C THR A 239 -4.25 -8.12 -0.81
N SER A 240 -3.02 -8.53 -1.06
CA SER A 240 -1.95 -7.67 -1.58
C SER A 240 -1.64 -7.91 -3.06
N SER A 241 -2.15 -9.00 -3.64
CA SER A 241 -1.77 -9.46 -4.97
C SER A 241 -2.85 -10.15 -5.79
N LEU A 242 -3.96 -10.57 -5.18
CA LEU A 242 -5.05 -11.22 -5.92
C LEU A 242 -6.02 -10.18 -6.48
N SER A 243 -6.55 -10.45 -7.67
CA SER A 243 -7.56 -9.61 -8.29
C SER A 243 -8.83 -9.54 -7.43
N ILE A 244 -9.26 -8.32 -7.16
CA ILE A 244 -10.54 -8.02 -6.50
C ILE A 244 -11.71 -8.42 -7.40
N ALA A 245 -11.58 -8.24 -8.72
CA ALA A 245 -12.59 -8.62 -9.70
C ALA A 245 -12.87 -10.13 -9.67
N ASP A 246 -11.84 -10.97 -9.56
CA ASP A 246 -11.99 -12.44 -9.46
C ASP A 246 -12.77 -12.87 -8.21
N LEU A 247 -12.54 -12.18 -7.09
CA LEU A 247 -13.27 -12.42 -5.84
C LEU A 247 -14.72 -11.92 -5.97
N ALA A 248 -14.93 -10.74 -6.56
CA ALA A 248 -16.24 -10.16 -6.78
C ALA A 248 -17.12 -11.06 -7.67
N ALA A 249 -16.54 -11.69 -8.69
CA ALA A 249 -17.19 -12.62 -9.59
C ALA A 249 -17.72 -13.91 -8.91
N ARG A 250 -17.35 -14.16 -7.64
CA ARG A 250 -17.90 -15.27 -6.83
C ARG A 250 -19.12 -14.88 -6.01
N THR A 251 -19.57 -13.65 -6.10
CA THR A 251 -20.73 -13.12 -5.38
C THR A 251 -21.87 -12.79 -6.34
N LYS A 252 -23.08 -12.61 -5.81
CA LYS A 252 -24.23 -12.09 -6.58
C LYS A 252 -24.35 -10.56 -6.49
N ARG A 253 -23.43 -9.94 -5.76
CA ARG A 253 -23.38 -8.50 -5.47
C ARG A 253 -21.97 -7.94 -5.68
N PRO A 254 -21.38 -8.07 -6.88
CA PRO A 254 -20.03 -7.59 -7.15
C PRO A 254 -19.88 -6.09 -6.82
N GLN A 255 -20.96 -5.32 -6.91
CA GLN A 255 -20.97 -3.91 -6.52
C GLN A 255 -20.67 -3.65 -5.04
N ASP A 256 -20.88 -4.63 -4.17
CA ASP A 256 -20.60 -4.53 -2.74
C ASP A 256 -19.19 -5.02 -2.37
N VAL A 257 -18.38 -5.41 -3.36
CA VAL A 257 -17.03 -5.96 -3.17
C VAL A 257 -15.96 -4.92 -3.48
N VAL A 258 -14.96 -4.83 -2.60
CA VAL A 258 -13.90 -3.80 -2.66
C VAL A 258 -12.59 -4.33 -2.05
N GLY A 259 -11.45 -3.83 -2.51
CA GLY A 259 -10.19 -4.02 -1.80
C GLY A 259 -10.02 -2.97 -0.70
N MET A 260 -9.56 -3.40 0.47
CA MET A 260 -9.23 -2.55 1.61
C MET A 260 -7.89 -3.02 2.18
N HIS A 261 -6.81 -2.71 1.46
CA HIS A 261 -5.48 -3.24 1.75
C HIS A 261 -4.80 -2.45 2.88
N PHE A 262 -4.63 -3.13 4.02
CA PHE A 262 -3.94 -2.61 5.20
C PHE A 262 -2.44 -2.91 5.18
N PHE A 263 -1.65 -2.00 5.73
CA PHE A 263 -0.21 -2.16 5.85
C PHE A 263 0.20 -2.65 7.24
N ASN A 264 1.11 -3.63 7.29
CA ASN A 264 1.58 -4.21 8.55
C ASN A 264 2.68 -3.33 9.21
N PRO A 265 2.62 -3.06 10.53
CA PRO A 265 1.55 -3.37 11.47
C PRO A 265 0.34 -2.44 11.37
N ALA A 266 -0.86 -2.99 11.20
CA ALA A 266 -2.09 -2.23 10.98
C ALA A 266 -2.39 -1.17 12.06
N PRO A 267 -2.15 -1.37 13.38
CA PRO A 267 -2.36 -0.31 14.37
C PRO A 267 -1.41 0.89 14.26
N VAL A 268 -0.27 0.73 13.57
CA VAL A 268 0.79 1.73 13.46
C VAL A 268 0.73 2.44 12.10
N MET A 269 0.61 1.66 11.02
CA MET A 269 0.59 2.19 9.66
C MET A 269 -0.67 3.01 9.43
N LYS A 270 -0.53 4.17 8.78
CA LYS A 270 -1.67 5.08 8.53
C LYS A 270 -2.39 4.76 7.23
N LEU A 271 -1.68 4.24 6.23
CA LEU A 271 -2.23 4.01 4.90
C LEU A 271 -3.22 2.83 4.87
N VAL A 272 -4.27 3.00 4.08
CA VAL A 272 -5.10 1.92 3.54
C VAL A 272 -5.29 2.20 2.04
N GLU A 273 -4.97 1.24 1.18
CA GLU A 273 -5.34 1.33 -0.24
C GLU A 273 -6.77 0.81 -0.41
N VAL A 274 -7.62 1.62 -1.05
CA VAL A 274 -9.02 1.32 -1.35
C VAL A 274 -9.11 1.03 -2.84
N ILE A 275 -9.38 -0.24 -3.18
CA ILE A 275 -9.24 -0.75 -4.54
C ILE A 275 -10.61 -1.01 -5.14
N ASP A 276 -10.93 -0.30 -6.22
CA ASP A 276 -12.14 -0.53 -7.01
C ASP A 276 -11.90 -1.50 -8.16
N GLN A 277 -12.90 -2.35 -8.39
CA GLN A 277 -13.05 -3.09 -9.64
C GLN A 277 -14.20 -2.47 -10.45
N GLU A 278 -14.33 -2.84 -11.72
CA GLU A 278 -15.25 -2.22 -12.70
C GLU A 278 -16.69 -1.99 -12.19
N HIS A 279 -17.21 -2.88 -11.36
CA HIS A 279 -18.57 -2.87 -10.84
C HIS A 279 -18.70 -2.34 -9.41
N THR A 280 -17.62 -2.01 -8.70
CA THR A 280 -17.71 -1.54 -7.31
C THR A 280 -18.57 -0.27 -7.22
N GLY A 281 -19.56 -0.29 -6.33
CA GLY A 281 -20.46 0.85 -6.13
C GLY A 281 -19.73 2.07 -5.57
N GLN A 282 -20.07 3.27 -6.06
CA GLN A 282 -19.48 4.50 -5.53
C GLN A 282 -19.84 4.71 -4.05
N ASP A 283 -21.04 4.28 -3.63
CA ASP A 283 -21.46 4.26 -2.23
C ASP A 283 -20.58 3.37 -1.35
N VAL A 284 -20.11 2.24 -1.87
CA VAL A 284 -19.17 1.33 -1.18
C VAL A 284 -17.80 1.98 -1.03
N LEU A 285 -17.29 2.63 -2.08
CA LEU A 285 -16.02 3.36 -2.03
C LEU A 285 -16.08 4.49 -1.01
N ASP A 286 -17.15 5.28 -1.02
CA ASP A 286 -17.36 6.37 -0.07
C ASP A 286 -17.49 5.84 1.37
N THR A 287 -18.15 4.69 1.56
CA THR A 287 -18.26 3.99 2.85
C THR A 287 -16.89 3.62 3.40
N VAL A 288 -16.02 2.99 2.59
CA VAL A 288 -14.68 2.56 3.02
C VAL A 288 -13.77 3.76 3.28
N VAL A 289 -13.84 4.80 2.43
CA VAL A 289 -13.08 6.05 2.62
C VAL A 289 -13.47 6.72 3.94
N GLU A 290 -14.77 6.80 4.25
CA GLU A 290 -15.23 7.39 5.51
C GLU A 290 -14.87 6.51 6.72
N LEU A 291 -14.96 5.19 6.60
CA LEU A 291 -14.50 4.26 7.63
C LEU A 291 -13.00 4.42 7.90
N CYS A 292 -12.17 4.61 6.87
CA CYS A 292 -10.76 4.89 7.03
C CYS A 292 -10.54 6.18 7.83
N LYS A 293 -11.26 7.26 7.51
CA LYS A 293 -11.17 8.52 8.28
C LYS A 293 -11.58 8.35 9.73
N ARG A 294 -12.71 7.67 10.00
CA ARG A 294 -13.20 7.34 11.36
C ARG A 294 -12.19 6.50 12.16
N THR A 295 -11.42 5.66 11.49
CA THR A 295 -10.35 4.84 12.09
C THR A 295 -8.97 5.51 12.09
N ARG A 296 -8.90 6.80 11.75
CA ARG A 296 -7.67 7.61 11.67
C ARG A 296 -6.64 7.02 10.68
N LYS A 297 -7.13 6.37 9.63
CA LYS A 297 -6.37 5.94 8.46
C LYS A 297 -6.46 6.97 7.36
N VAL A 298 -5.47 6.92 6.46
CA VAL A 298 -5.42 7.71 5.23
C VAL A 298 -5.79 6.76 4.10
N PRO A 299 -7.01 6.86 3.54
CA PRO A 299 -7.38 6.10 2.36
C PRO A 299 -6.68 6.70 1.14
N VAL A 300 -6.18 5.84 0.26
CA VAL A 300 -5.80 6.21 -1.11
C VAL A 300 -6.52 5.31 -2.09
N ARG A 301 -6.97 5.84 -3.23
CA ARG A 301 -7.75 5.09 -4.21
C ARG A 301 -6.93 4.66 -5.41
N CYS A 302 -7.19 3.45 -5.90
CA CYS A 302 -6.67 2.96 -7.16
C CYS A 302 -7.53 1.83 -7.75
N SER A 303 -7.37 1.57 -9.04
CA SER A 303 -8.05 0.44 -9.70
C SER A 303 -7.41 -0.91 -9.39
N ASP A 304 -8.14 -2.01 -9.61
CA ASP A 304 -7.69 -3.38 -9.39
C ASP A 304 -6.54 -3.79 -10.34
N ARG A 305 -5.34 -3.99 -9.77
CA ARG A 305 -4.18 -4.62 -10.42
C ARG A 305 -3.17 -5.13 -9.37
N ALA A 306 -2.28 -6.03 -9.76
CA ALA A 306 -1.24 -6.54 -8.86
C ALA A 306 -0.38 -5.42 -8.25
N GLY A 307 -0.17 -5.48 -6.93
CA GLY A 307 0.68 -4.56 -6.17
C GLY A 307 0.14 -3.14 -5.98
N PHE A 308 -1.06 -2.84 -6.46
CA PHE A 308 -1.77 -1.58 -6.26
C PHE A 308 -0.94 -0.32 -6.57
N ILE A 309 -0.77 0.60 -5.61
CA ILE A 309 0.13 1.76 -5.73
C ILE A 309 1.48 1.41 -5.09
N VAL A 310 1.48 1.10 -3.78
CA VAL A 310 2.72 1.07 -3.00
C VAL A 310 3.63 -0.06 -3.44
N ASN A 311 3.12 -1.28 -3.57
CA ASN A 311 3.97 -2.42 -3.91
C ASN A 311 4.45 -2.33 -5.36
N ALA A 312 3.58 -1.89 -6.28
CA ALA A 312 3.92 -1.67 -7.69
C ALA A 312 5.03 -0.61 -7.89
N LEU A 313 5.15 0.36 -6.96
CA LEU A 313 6.24 1.35 -6.97
C LEU A 313 7.46 0.91 -6.16
N LEU A 314 7.25 0.31 -4.99
CA LEU A 314 8.30 0.02 -4.02
C LEU A 314 9.19 -1.13 -4.44
N PHE A 315 8.62 -2.26 -4.86
CA PHE A 315 9.41 -3.47 -5.09
C PHE A 315 10.30 -3.40 -6.33
N PRO A 316 9.88 -2.79 -7.46
CA PRO A 316 10.79 -2.54 -8.57
C PRO A 316 11.95 -1.63 -8.19
N TYR A 317 11.71 -0.61 -7.35
CA TYR A 317 12.76 0.25 -6.81
C TYR A 317 13.74 -0.52 -5.91
N LEU A 318 13.25 -1.39 -5.04
CA LEU A 318 14.11 -2.24 -4.20
C LEU A 318 14.90 -3.24 -5.05
N ASN A 319 14.29 -3.80 -6.08
CA ASN A 319 14.94 -4.69 -7.03
C ASN A 319 16.06 -3.97 -7.81
N ASP A 320 15.86 -2.70 -8.17
CA ASP A 320 16.90 -1.86 -8.78
C ASP A 320 18.07 -1.56 -7.85
N ALA A 321 17.83 -1.39 -6.56
CA ALA A 321 18.90 -1.26 -5.59
C ALA A 321 19.77 -2.53 -5.54
N ILE A 322 19.15 -3.72 -5.63
CA ILE A 322 19.88 -5.00 -5.68
C ILE A 322 20.68 -5.10 -6.98
N LYS A 323 20.10 -4.75 -8.13
CA LYS A 323 20.80 -4.73 -9.43
C LYS A 323 21.98 -3.73 -9.43
N ALA A 324 21.82 -2.57 -8.79
CA ALA A 324 22.91 -1.61 -8.62
C ALA A 324 24.05 -2.18 -7.76
N HIS A 325 23.72 -2.98 -6.75
CA HIS A 325 24.73 -3.70 -5.96
C HIS A 325 25.46 -4.77 -6.78
N GLU A 326 24.73 -5.56 -7.57
CA GLU A 326 25.33 -6.53 -8.50
C GLU A 326 26.26 -5.85 -9.53
N ALA A 327 25.95 -4.61 -9.92
CA ALA A 327 26.76 -3.79 -10.81
C ALA A 327 28.00 -3.15 -10.13
N GLY A 328 28.16 -3.30 -8.81
CA GLY A 328 29.39 -2.98 -8.10
C GLY A 328 29.30 -1.90 -7.01
N SER A 329 28.14 -1.26 -6.81
CA SER A 329 27.95 -0.35 -5.68
C SER A 329 27.82 -1.13 -4.36
N SER A 330 28.38 -0.64 -3.26
CA SER A 330 28.21 -1.33 -1.97
C SER A 330 26.83 -1.07 -1.35
N LEU A 331 26.38 -1.98 -0.47
CA LEU A 331 25.09 -1.85 0.24
C LEU A 331 25.01 -0.53 1.04
N ASP A 332 26.12 -0.15 1.69
CA ASP A 332 26.21 1.05 2.51
C ASP A 332 26.18 2.32 1.66
N GLU A 333 26.84 2.34 0.51
CA GLU A 333 26.78 3.47 -0.41
C GLU A 333 25.37 3.68 -0.95
N ILE A 334 24.67 2.61 -1.31
CA ILE A 334 23.29 2.67 -1.80
C ILE A 334 22.33 3.17 -0.71
N ASP A 335 22.40 2.59 0.49
CA ASP A 335 21.57 3.04 1.62
C ASP A 335 21.84 4.51 1.99
N ALA A 336 23.11 4.92 2.01
CA ALA A 336 23.51 6.29 2.32
C ALA A 336 23.08 7.28 1.22
N ALA A 337 23.21 6.92 -0.06
CA ALA A 337 22.83 7.78 -1.17
C ALA A 337 21.34 8.13 -1.12
N ILE A 338 20.48 7.16 -0.85
CA ILE A 338 19.03 7.35 -0.78
C ILE A 338 18.63 8.18 0.45
N THR A 339 19.18 7.85 1.63
CA THR A 339 18.85 8.56 2.87
C THR A 339 19.35 9.99 2.86
N ALA A 340 20.56 10.26 2.36
CA ALA A 340 21.12 11.59 2.28
C ALA A 340 20.56 12.43 1.11
N GLY A 341 20.34 11.81 -0.05
CA GLY A 341 19.88 12.51 -1.26
C GLY A 341 18.41 12.90 -1.21
N TYR A 342 17.53 11.99 -0.77
CA TYR A 342 16.08 12.19 -0.82
C TYR A 342 15.41 12.31 0.56
N GLY A 343 16.17 12.07 1.64
CA GLY A 343 15.67 12.14 3.01
C GLY A 343 14.77 10.96 3.39
N TYR A 344 14.89 9.83 2.69
CA TYR A 344 14.08 8.64 2.98
C TYR A 344 14.40 8.13 4.39
N PRO A 345 13.40 7.59 5.12
CA PRO A 345 13.59 7.15 6.50
C PRO A 345 14.54 5.96 6.63
N MET A 346 14.72 5.19 5.55
CA MET A 346 15.53 3.98 5.50
C MET A 346 16.09 3.77 4.09
N GLY A 347 17.33 3.28 3.99
CA GLY A 347 17.90 2.84 2.73
C GLY A 347 17.24 1.53 2.22
N PRO A 348 17.31 1.23 0.93
CA PRO A 348 16.62 0.09 0.33
C PRO A 348 17.03 -1.27 0.92
N PHE A 349 18.31 -1.51 1.24
CA PHE A 349 18.72 -2.80 1.82
C PHE A 349 18.28 -2.94 3.28
N ALA A 350 18.37 -1.86 4.05
CA ALA A 350 17.81 -1.83 5.38
C ALA A 350 16.29 -2.08 5.37
N LEU A 351 15.57 -1.57 4.36
CA LEU A 351 14.13 -1.77 4.18
C LEU A 351 13.81 -3.21 3.74
N LEU A 352 14.54 -3.76 2.77
CA LEU A 352 14.44 -5.16 2.33
C LEU A 352 14.52 -6.13 3.52
N ASP A 353 15.51 -5.95 4.39
CA ASP A 353 15.69 -6.81 5.56
C ASP A 353 14.63 -6.58 6.67
N VAL A 354 13.93 -5.44 6.69
CA VAL A 354 12.80 -5.19 7.58
C VAL A 354 11.52 -5.84 7.06
N VAL A 355 11.24 -5.69 5.76
CA VAL A 355 10.07 -6.27 5.08
C VAL A 355 10.19 -7.80 5.04
N GLY A 356 11.37 -8.28 4.70
CA GLY A 356 11.70 -9.69 4.50
C GLY A 356 11.96 -9.98 3.02
N ASN A 357 13.11 -10.59 2.73
CA ASN A 357 13.56 -10.83 1.36
C ASN A 357 12.68 -11.83 0.59
N ASP A 358 12.06 -12.78 1.28
CA ASP A 358 11.07 -13.71 0.72
C ASP A 358 9.77 -12.99 0.30
N VAL A 359 9.32 -12.02 1.10
CA VAL A 359 8.15 -11.20 0.77
C VAL A 359 8.46 -10.33 -0.44
N ALA A 360 9.65 -9.72 -0.47
CA ALA A 360 10.09 -8.92 -1.60
C ALA A 360 10.17 -9.73 -2.89
N LEU A 361 10.75 -10.93 -2.83
CA LEU A 361 10.81 -11.83 -3.98
C LEU A 361 9.42 -12.24 -4.47
N ALA A 362 8.53 -12.65 -3.56
CA ALA A 362 7.19 -13.09 -3.92
C ALA A 362 6.40 -11.98 -4.64
N ILE A 363 6.45 -10.75 -4.11
CA ILE A 363 5.74 -9.62 -4.72
C ILE A 363 6.34 -9.25 -6.08
N GLU A 364 7.67 -9.24 -6.21
CA GLU A 364 8.32 -8.95 -7.50
C GLU A 364 7.99 -10.04 -8.55
N GLU A 365 7.87 -11.31 -8.15
CA GLU A 365 7.43 -12.40 -9.03
C GLU A 365 5.96 -12.27 -9.44
N GLU A 366 5.08 -11.83 -8.54
CA GLU A 366 3.68 -11.52 -8.86
C GLU A 366 3.55 -10.34 -9.83
N LEU A 367 4.31 -9.26 -9.62
CA LEU A 367 4.36 -8.12 -10.54
C LEU A 367 4.86 -8.56 -11.92
N LEU A 368 5.91 -9.37 -11.99
CA LEU A 368 6.40 -9.93 -13.25
C LEU A 368 5.34 -10.80 -13.94
N ALA A 369 4.63 -11.65 -13.19
CA ALA A 369 3.61 -12.53 -13.74
C ALA A 369 2.41 -11.74 -14.31
N GLU A 370 2.02 -10.65 -13.66
CA GLU A 370 0.93 -9.78 -14.09
C GLU A 370 1.29 -8.99 -15.36
N PHE A 371 2.43 -8.28 -15.35
CA PHE A 371 2.75 -7.32 -16.40
C PHE A 371 3.65 -7.89 -17.51
N GLY A 372 4.37 -8.97 -17.25
CA GLY A 372 5.24 -9.64 -18.22
C GLY A 372 6.45 -8.82 -18.69
N HIS A 373 6.74 -7.68 -18.05
CA HIS A 373 7.87 -6.84 -18.42
C HIS A 373 9.19 -7.39 -17.88
N GLU A 374 10.18 -7.62 -18.75
CA GLU A 374 11.50 -8.13 -18.37
C GLU A 374 12.19 -7.27 -17.30
N SER A 375 11.91 -5.97 -17.29
CA SER A 375 12.43 -5.02 -16.31
C SER A 375 12.01 -5.32 -14.86
N LEU A 376 10.87 -6.00 -14.67
CA LEU A 376 10.37 -6.47 -13.36
C LEU A 376 10.98 -7.81 -12.94
N THR A 377 11.90 -8.37 -13.73
CA THR A 377 12.54 -9.63 -13.35
C THR A 377 13.29 -9.46 -12.03
N PRO A 378 13.00 -10.28 -11.00
CA PRO A 378 13.75 -10.25 -9.74
C PRO A 378 15.24 -10.46 -9.98
N ALA A 379 16.07 -9.67 -9.31
CA ALA A 379 17.52 -9.78 -9.36
C ALA A 379 17.98 -11.21 -8.97
N PRO A 380 18.97 -11.79 -9.68
CA PRO A 380 19.53 -13.10 -9.32
C PRO A 380 19.92 -13.19 -7.85
N LEU A 381 20.60 -12.18 -7.30
CA LEU A 381 21.02 -12.13 -5.91
C LEU A 381 19.85 -12.19 -4.92
N LEU A 382 18.69 -11.61 -5.25
CA LEU A 382 17.52 -11.70 -4.37
C LEU A 382 17.06 -13.16 -4.23
N ARG A 383 17.03 -13.91 -5.34
CA ARG A 383 16.70 -15.34 -5.31
C ARG A 383 17.73 -16.14 -4.52
N GLU A 384 19.01 -15.83 -4.68
CA GLU A 384 20.10 -16.51 -3.94
C GLU A 384 19.99 -16.28 -2.42
N VAL A 385 19.75 -15.03 -2.00
CA VAL A 385 19.56 -14.65 -0.59
C VAL A 385 18.37 -15.39 0.02
N VAL A 386 17.24 -15.45 -0.69
CA VAL A 386 16.05 -16.17 -0.23
C VAL A 386 16.27 -17.68 -0.20
N ALA A 387 16.89 -18.26 -1.22
CA ALA A 387 17.23 -19.68 -1.27
C ALA A 387 18.20 -20.11 -0.15
N ALA A 388 19.07 -19.19 0.30
CA ALA A 388 19.95 -19.38 1.43
C ALA A 388 19.26 -19.22 2.81
N GLY A 389 17.95 -18.91 2.85
CA GLY A 389 17.21 -18.69 4.09
C GLY A 389 17.53 -17.36 4.79
N LYS A 390 18.16 -16.42 4.08
CA LYS A 390 18.53 -15.10 4.61
C LYS A 390 17.37 -14.13 4.44
N LEU A 391 16.34 -14.27 5.27
CA LEU A 391 15.05 -13.57 5.12
C LEU A 391 14.99 -12.21 5.84
N GLY A 392 16.12 -11.67 6.27
CA GLY A 392 16.20 -10.38 6.96
C GLY A 392 16.11 -10.50 8.47
N ARG A 393 15.61 -9.45 9.14
CA ARG A 393 15.58 -9.33 10.60
C ARG A 393 14.81 -10.45 11.30
N LYS A 394 13.80 -11.02 10.63
CA LYS A 394 12.99 -12.11 11.19
C LYS A 394 13.77 -13.43 11.35
N THR A 395 14.86 -13.61 10.60
CA THR A 395 15.77 -14.76 10.67
C THR A 395 17.13 -14.41 11.27
N GLY A 396 17.38 -13.14 11.63
CA GLY A 396 18.68 -12.65 12.11
C GLY A 396 19.73 -12.45 11.01
N GLU A 397 19.39 -12.75 9.76
CA GLU A 397 20.31 -12.63 8.62
C GLU A 397 19.51 -12.39 7.33
N GLY A 398 19.97 -11.44 6.52
CA GLY A 398 19.45 -11.03 5.23
C GLY A 398 20.57 -10.58 4.30
N PHE A 399 20.43 -9.41 3.69
CA PHE A 399 21.58 -8.72 3.08
C PHE A 399 22.59 -8.28 4.15
N ARG A 400 22.11 -8.06 5.39
CA ARG A 400 22.91 -7.78 6.59
C ARG A 400 22.67 -8.84 7.68
N SER A 401 23.58 -8.91 8.64
CA SER A 401 23.43 -9.73 9.86
C SER A 401 22.90 -8.89 11.03
N TYR A 402 22.04 -9.46 11.88
CA TYR A 402 21.30 -8.76 12.94
C TYR A 402 21.40 -9.41 14.33
#